data_AF-A0A935U8P0-F1
#
_entry.id   AF-A0A935U8P0-F1
#
_cell.length_a   1.000
_cell.length_b   1.000
_cell.length_c   1.000
_cell.angle_alpha   90.00
_cell.angle_beta   90.00
_cell.angle_gamma   90.00
#
_symmetry.space_group_name_H-M   'P 1'
#
loop_
_entity.id
_entity.type
_entity.pdbx_description
1 polymer ?
#
loop_
_entity_poly.entity_id
_entity_poly.type
_entity_poly.pdbx_seq_one_letter_code
_entity_poly.pdbx_strand_id
1 'polypeptide(L)'
;MPTLLADHDRPRERLWRLGPAALNARELLAILLGTGSGEHDALATAEQLLHAADGGLRRLAARPGAELMQTAGVGEAKAARLLAAFELAGRLAREARPAAPRIREPADVARFVGDRLRDLPVEEFHLLALDTRSRVLRDVLVTRGLLDSSLVHPREVFRAAIAEAAAGIILVHNHPSGDPTPSPEDRAVTRQLVAAGQLLDLPVYDHVIIAGDRFTSFATAGLLEDDDEVVAGGGPARPRAPAARLADGWSPGQRLTACVNDPDSAAPPPGARRWGAGRAGSVSSSPLLRRTCRLRRPRHAV
;
A
#
# COMPACT_ATOMS: atom_id res chain seq x y z
N MET A 1 -43.17 15.05 -23.66
CA MET A 1 -43.69 13.97 -22.77
C MET A 1 -42.52 13.50 -21.94
N PRO A 2 -42.51 13.67 -20.61
CA PRO A 2 -41.43 13.16 -19.79
C PRO A 2 -41.46 11.63 -19.87
N THR A 3 -40.36 11.02 -20.31
CA THR A 3 -40.25 9.57 -20.41
C THR A 3 -40.15 9.02 -18.99
N LEU A 4 -41.25 8.46 -18.48
CA LEU A 4 -41.25 7.75 -17.19
C LEU A 4 -40.37 6.51 -17.34
N LEU A 5 -39.10 6.64 -16.96
CA LEU A 5 -38.22 5.50 -16.77
C LEU A 5 -38.77 4.64 -15.63
N ALA A 6 -38.75 3.32 -15.82
CA ALA A 6 -39.06 2.39 -14.74
C ALA A 6 -38.15 2.65 -13.53
N ASP A 7 -38.62 2.40 -12.31
CA ASP A 7 -37.88 2.75 -11.07
C ASP A 7 -36.45 2.19 -11.05
N HIS A 8 -36.22 1.06 -11.72
CA HIS A 8 -34.92 0.40 -11.82
C HIS A 8 -33.97 0.98 -12.90
N ASP A 9 -34.47 1.86 -13.77
CA ASP A 9 -33.69 2.52 -14.83
C ASP A 9 -33.33 3.96 -14.49
N ARG A 10 -33.79 4.45 -13.35
CA ARG A 10 -33.42 5.77 -12.87
C ARG A 10 -31.94 5.81 -12.46
N PRO A 11 -31.23 6.92 -12.75
CA PRO A 11 -29.80 7.00 -12.51
C PRO A 11 -29.36 6.72 -11.07
N ARG A 12 -30.10 7.20 -10.05
CA ARG A 12 -29.69 7.02 -8.64
C ARG A 12 -29.78 5.55 -8.23
N GLU A 13 -30.84 4.88 -8.65
CA GLU A 13 -31.13 3.49 -8.36
C GLU A 13 -30.12 2.58 -9.09
N ARG A 14 -29.76 2.92 -10.34
CA ARG A 14 -28.67 2.26 -11.07
C ARG A 14 -27.32 2.46 -10.38
N LEU A 15 -27.01 3.66 -9.88
CA LEU A 15 -25.77 3.93 -9.15
C LEU A 15 -25.63 3.04 -7.93
N TRP A 16 -26.70 2.85 -7.15
CA TRP A 16 -26.67 1.97 -5.97
C TRP A 16 -26.59 0.49 -6.31
N ARG A 17 -27.26 0.05 -7.39
CA ARG A 17 -27.28 -1.37 -7.76
C ARG A 17 -26.01 -1.83 -8.49
N LEU A 18 -25.49 -1.00 -9.39
CA LEU A 18 -24.42 -1.36 -10.34
C LEU A 18 -23.10 -0.62 -10.08
N GLY A 19 -23.11 0.37 -9.19
CA GLY A 19 -21.97 1.24 -8.93
C GLY A 19 -21.81 2.37 -9.97
N PRO A 20 -21.04 3.43 -9.64
CA PRO A 20 -20.88 4.61 -10.49
C PRO A 20 -20.19 4.31 -11.83
N ALA A 21 -19.37 3.25 -11.89
CA ALA A 21 -18.66 2.86 -13.11
C ALA A 21 -19.58 2.33 -14.23
N ALA A 22 -20.80 1.89 -13.88
CA ALA A 22 -21.78 1.38 -14.84
C ALA A 22 -22.63 2.49 -15.49
N LEU A 23 -22.51 3.74 -15.02
CA LEU A 23 -23.27 4.88 -15.51
C LEU A 23 -22.46 5.67 -16.53
N ASN A 24 -23.15 6.17 -17.56
CA ASN A 24 -22.53 7.11 -18.49
C ASN A 24 -22.52 8.55 -17.94
N ALA A 25 -21.80 9.44 -18.62
CA ALA A 25 -21.64 10.84 -18.20
C ALA A 25 -22.98 11.58 -18.04
N ARG A 26 -23.96 11.31 -18.89
CA ARG A 26 -25.29 11.91 -18.82
C ARG A 26 -26.03 11.50 -17.55
N GLU A 27 -25.98 10.21 -17.20
CA GLU A 27 -26.59 9.69 -15.98
C GLU A 27 -25.93 10.30 -14.74
N LEU A 28 -24.60 10.37 -14.70
CA LEU A 28 -23.87 10.98 -13.58
C LEU A 28 -24.19 12.47 -13.42
N LEU A 29 -24.26 13.22 -14.52
CA LEU A 29 -24.67 14.62 -14.51
C LEU A 29 -26.12 14.78 -14.05
N ALA A 30 -27.04 13.92 -14.49
CA ALA A 30 -28.44 13.96 -14.05
C ALA A 30 -28.58 13.74 -12.53
N ILE A 31 -27.77 12.84 -11.96
CA ILE A 31 -27.72 12.64 -10.49
C ILE A 31 -27.27 13.93 -9.80
N LEU A 32 -26.21 14.58 -10.31
CA LEU A 32 -25.73 15.84 -9.76
C LEU A 32 -26.79 16.93 -9.89
N LEU A 33 -27.46 17.08 -11.03
CA LEU A 33 -28.51 18.07 -11.22
C LEU A 33 -29.71 17.85 -10.27
N GLY A 34 -29.96 16.60 -9.89
CA GLY A 34 -30.94 16.22 -8.88
C GLY A 34 -32.34 16.12 -9.48
N THR A 35 -33.07 17.24 -9.52
CA THR A 35 -34.41 17.34 -10.10
C THR A 35 -34.36 18.09 -11.44
N GLY A 36 -35.32 17.81 -12.32
CA GLY A 36 -35.52 18.58 -13.54
C GLY A 36 -35.92 20.03 -13.28
N SER A 37 -36.04 20.83 -14.34
CA SER A 37 -36.89 22.01 -14.34
C SER A 37 -38.32 21.61 -14.73
N GLY A 38 -39.31 22.49 -14.53
CA GLY A 38 -40.69 22.19 -14.92
C GLY A 38 -40.85 21.75 -16.38
N GLU A 39 -39.94 22.19 -17.26
CA GLU A 39 -39.96 21.88 -18.70
C GLU A 39 -39.04 20.73 -19.12
N HIS A 40 -37.95 20.47 -18.38
CA HIS A 40 -36.94 19.47 -18.76
C HIS A 40 -36.57 18.58 -17.56
N ASP A 41 -36.60 17.26 -17.75
CA ASP A 41 -36.07 16.36 -16.72
C ASP A 41 -34.53 16.48 -16.58
N ALA A 42 -33.99 15.89 -15.51
CA ALA A 42 -32.57 15.99 -15.21
C ALA A 42 -31.67 15.33 -16.28
N LEU A 43 -32.18 14.30 -16.98
CA LEU A 43 -31.44 13.61 -18.04
C LEU A 43 -31.38 14.46 -19.31
N ALA A 44 -32.49 15.09 -19.69
CA ALA A 44 -32.55 16.02 -20.80
C ALA A 44 -31.65 17.24 -20.56
N THR A 45 -31.67 17.78 -19.33
CA THR A 45 -30.79 18.90 -18.95
C THR A 45 -29.31 18.48 -18.99
N ALA A 46 -28.98 17.27 -18.54
CA ALA A 46 -27.61 16.73 -18.63
C ALA A 46 -27.14 16.53 -20.08
N GLU A 47 -28.01 16.06 -20.95
CA GLU A 47 -27.75 15.92 -22.39
C GLU A 47 -27.44 17.29 -23.03
N GLN A 48 -28.23 18.32 -22.71
CA GLN A 48 -28.00 19.68 -23.22
C GLN A 48 -26.64 20.25 -22.76
N LEU A 49 -26.26 20.05 -21.50
CA LEU A 49 -24.95 20.47 -20.99
C LEU A 49 -23.80 19.75 -21.72
N LEU A 50 -23.93 18.44 -21.94
CA LEU A 50 -22.95 17.69 -22.70
C LEU A 50 -22.87 18.17 -24.15
N HIS A 51 -24.02 18.41 -24.79
CA HIS A 51 -24.08 18.88 -26.17
C HIS A 51 -23.42 20.26 -26.32
N ALA A 52 -23.68 21.19 -25.40
CA ALA A 52 -23.00 22.48 -25.37
C ALA A 52 -21.47 22.33 -25.27
N ALA A 53 -20.97 21.26 -24.64
CA ALA A 53 -19.55 20.96 -24.52
C ALA A 53 -19.03 19.96 -25.58
N ASP A 54 -19.72 19.77 -26.70
CA ASP A 54 -19.40 18.78 -27.74
C ASP A 54 -19.17 17.37 -27.17
N GLY A 55 -19.98 16.96 -26.19
CA GLY A 55 -19.89 15.69 -25.47
C GLY A 55 -18.68 15.56 -24.51
N GLY A 56 -17.85 16.58 -24.37
CA GLY A 56 -16.58 16.51 -23.64
C GLY A 56 -16.67 17.01 -22.19
N LEU A 57 -16.48 16.12 -21.21
CA LEU A 57 -16.46 16.48 -19.79
C LEU A 57 -15.37 17.50 -19.44
N ARG A 58 -14.20 17.44 -20.09
CA ARG A 58 -13.13 18.43 -19.88
C ARG A 58 -13.55 19.83 -20.34
N ARG A 59 -14.22 19.92 -21.49
CA ARG A 59 -14.75 21.19 -22.00
C ARG A 59 -15.86 21.71 -21.10
N LEU A 60 -16.76 20.83 -20.66
CA LEU A 60 -17.83 21.19 -19.73
C LEU A 60 -17.27 21.74 -18.40
N ALA A 61 -16.25 21.08 -17.84
CA ALA A 61 -15.60 21.50 -16.60
C ALA A 61 -14.84 22.83 -16.71
N ALA A 62 -14.41 23.21 -17.92
CA ALA A 62 -13.71 24.47 -18.17
C ALA A 62 -14.65 25.67 -18.40
N ARG A 63 -15.97 25.44 -18.53
CA ARG A 63 -16.94 26.51 -18.77
C ARG A 63 -17.16 27.37 -17.52
N PRO A 64 -17.19 28.71 -17.65
CA PRO A 64 -17.62 29.60 -16.58
C PRO A 64 -19.03 29.29 -16.09
N GLY A 65 -19.31 29.52 -14.80
CA GLY A 65 -20.64 29.30 -14.21
C GLY A 65 -21.76 30.05 -14.94
N ALA A 66 -21.50 31.27 -15.41
CA ALA A 66 -22.45 32.06 -16.19
C ALA A 66 -22.86 31.38 -17.51
N GLU A 67 -21.94 30.63 -18.15
CA GLU A 67 -22.27 29.87 -19.36
C GLU A 67 -23.06 28.60 -19.05
N LEU A 68 -22.77 27.94 -17.93
CA LEU A 68 -23.57 26.80 -17.47
C LEU A 68 -25.03 27.21 -17.24
N MET A 69 -25.22 28.41 -16.66
CA MET A 69 -26.54 28.97 -16.36
C MET A 69 -27.35 29.39 -17.60
N GLN A 70 -26.73 29.42 -18.79
CA GLN A 70 -27.47 29.61 -20.06
C GLN A 70 -28.24 28.35 -20.46
N THR A 71 -27.94 27.19 -19.86
CA THR A 71 -28.68 25.96 -20.12
C THR A 71 -30.01 25.98 -19.37
N ALA A 72 -31.11 25.74 -20.10
CA ALA A 72 -32.45 25.72 -19.53
C ALA A 72 -32.53 24.76 -18.34
N GLY A 73 -33.03 25.25 -17.20
CA GLY A 73 -33.14 24.44 -15.98
C GLY A 73 -31.88 24.34 -15.13
N VAL A 74 -30.79 25.03 -15.50
CA VAL A 74 -29.56 25.17 -14.71
C VAL A 74 -29.51 26.55 -14.06
N GLY A 75 -30.08 26.68 -12.86
CA GLY A 75 -29.91 27.88 -12.04
C GLY A 75 -28.60 27.86 -11.24
N GLU A 76 -28.36 28.93 -10.48
CA GLU A 76 -27.16 29.13 -9.65
C GLU A 76 -26.82 27.90 -8.79
N ALA A 77 -27.80 27.34 -8.09
CA ALA A 77 -27.58 26.17 -7.22
C ALA A 77 -27.07 24.93 -7.98
N LYS A 78 -27.59 24.68 -9.19
CA LYS A 78 -27.17 23.54 -10.02
C LYS A 78 -25.80 23.80 -10.65
N ALA A 79 -25.56 25.03 -11.12
CA ALA A 79 -24.25 25.44 -11.64
C ALA A 79 -23.15 25.33 -10.56
N ALA A 80 -23.41 25.85 -9.35
CA ALA A 80 -22.48 25.75 -8.22
C ALA A 80 -22.15 24.29 -7.87
N ARG A 81 -23.14 23.39 -7.90
CA ARG A 81 -22.94 21.97 -7.64
C ARG A 81 -22.05 21.30 -8.70
N LEU A 82 -22.24 21.63 -9.99
CA LEU A 82 -21.39 21.12 -11.06
C LEU A 82 -19.95 21.64 -10.93
N LEU A 83 -19.78 22.94 -10.71
CA LEU A 83 -18.46 23.55 -10.51
C LEU A 83 -17.73 22.93 -9.31
N ALA A 84 -18.44 22.73 -8.19
CA ALA A 84 -17.88 22.06 -7.02
C ALA A 84 -17.47 20.62 -7.32
N ALA A 85 -18.30 19.85 -8.04
CA ALA A 85 -17.99 18.48 -8.42
C ALA A 85 -16.75 18.40 -9.32
N PHE A 86 -16.62 19.29 -10.31
CA PHE A 86 -15.44 19.32 -11.19
C PHE A 86 -14.17 19.77 -10.47
N GLU A 87 -14.25 20.76 -9.57
CA GLU A 87 -13.08 21.18 -8.79
C GLU A 87 -12.64 20.09 -7.80
N LEU A 88 -13.58 19.39 -7.15
CA LEU A 88 -13.25 18.24 -6.31
C LEU A 88 -12.57 17.13 -7.12
N ALA A 89 -13.10 16.79 -8.28
CA ALA A 89 -12.48 15.82 -9.18
C ALA A 89 -11.08 16.28 -9.62
N GLY A 90 -10.90 17.58 -9.90
CA GLY A 90 -9.62 18.19 -10.23
C GLY A 90 -8.61 18.13 -9.08
N ARG A 91 -9.03 18.41 -7.85
CA ARG A 91 -8.20 18.27 -6.65
C ARG A 91 -7.79 16.84 -6.42
N LEU A 92 -8.73 15.90 -6.48
CA LEU A 92 -8.45 14.47 -6.33
C LEU A 92 -7.46 13.97 -7.40
N ALA A 93 -7.58 14.45 -8.63
CA ALA A 93 -6.66 14.09 -9.71
C ALA A 93 -5.25 14.69 -9.55
N ARG A 94 -5.14 15.87 -8.91
CA ARG A 94 -3.87 16.56 -8.62
C ARG A 94 -3.25 16.11 -7.29
N GLU A 95 -4.04 15.50 -6.41
CA GLU A 95 -3.58 15.01 -5.13
C GLU A 95 -2.49 13.96 -5.39
N ALA A 96 -1.28 14.28 -4.93
CA ALA A 96 -0.18 13.35 -5.03
C ALA A 96 -0.57 12.10 -4.25
N ARG A 97 -0.76 10.98 -4.94
CA ARG A 97 -0.80 9.69 -4.25
C ARG A 97 0.51 9.58 -3.48
N PRO A 98 0.49 9.43 -2.14
CA PRO A 98 1.73 9.15 -1.43
C PRO A 98 2.39 7.98 -2.14
N ALA A 99 3.66 8.13 -2.51
CA ALA A 99 4.36 7.09 -3.22
C ALA A 99 4.30 5.83 -2.35
N ALA A 100 3.75 4.76 -2.90
CA ALA A 100 3.73 3.46 -2.23
C ALA A 100 5.15 3.17 -1.70
N PRO A 101 5.29 2.81 -0.41
CA PRO A 101 6.60 2.62 0.19
C PRO A 101 7.37 1.57 -0.61
N ARG A 102 8.61 1.89 -0.94
CA ARG A 102 9.50 1.03 -1.71
C ARG A 102 10.36 0.20 -0.77
N ILE A 103 10.34 -1.11 -0.94
CA ILE A 103 11.17 -2.06 -0.21
C ILE A 103 12.48 -2.27 -0.98
N ARG A 104 13.61 -1.99 -0.33
CA ARG A 104 14.96 -2.23 -0.84
C ARG A 104 15.73 -3.22 0.01
N GLU A 105 15.43 -3.25 1.30
CA GLU A 105 16.05 -4.12 2.29
C GLU A 105 15.02 -4.61 3.32
N PRO A 106 15.32 -5.67 4.08
CA PRO A 106 14.40 -6.18 5.10
C PRO A 106 14.01 -5.16 6.18
N ALA A 107 14.91 -4.21 6.50
CA ALA A 107 14.61 -3.13 7.42
C ALA A 107 13.49 -2.20 6.91
N ASP A 108 13.30 -2.09 5.59
CA ASP A 108 12.15 -1.37 5.02
C ASP A 108 10.84 -2.09 5.30
N VAL A 109 10.84 -3.43 5.27
CA VAL A 109 9.68 -4.25 5.63
C VAL A 109 9.34 -4.03 7.11
N ALA A 110 10.32 -4.20 8.00
CA ALA A 110 10.14 -4.01 9.42
C ALA A 110 9.64 -2.60 9.76
N ARG A 111 10.14 -1.56 9.09
CA ARG A 111 9.65 -0.18 9.25
C ARG A 111 8.23 0.01 8.73
N PHE A 112 7.87 -0.68 7.64
CA PHE A 112 6.55 -0.56 7.03
C PHE A 112 5.44 -1.21 7.88
N VAL A 113 5.72 -2.39 8.48
CA VAL A 113 4.72 -3.13 9.28
C VAL A 113 4.87 -2.94 10.79
N GLY A 114 6.03 -2.46 11.24
CA GLY A 114 6.49 -2.53 12.64
C GLY A 114 5.49 -1.94 13.61
N ASP A 115 5.08 -0.69 13.42
CA ASP A 115 4.14 0.03 14.30
C ASP A 115 2.81 -0.72 14.51
N ARG A 116 2.41 -1.56 13.55
CA ARG A 116 1.15 -2.27 13.61
C ARG A 116 1.29 -3.69 14.15
N LEU A 117 2.41 -4.36 13.89
CA LEU A 117 2.59 -5.79 14.23
C LEU A 117 3.41 -6.03 15.51
N ARG A 118 4.28 -5.10 15.89
CA ARG A 118 5.28 -5.33 16.96
C ARG A 118 4.70 -5.60 18.34
N ASP A 119 3.54 -5.02 18.65
CA ASP A 119 2.92 -5.05 19.98
C ASP A 119 1.61 -5.87 19.97
N LEU A 120 1.35 -6.62 18.89
CA LEU A 120 0.16 -7.46 18.83
C LEU A 120 0.28 -8.64 19.79
N PRO A 121 -0.75 -8.91 20.61
CA PRO A 121 -0.76 -10.03 21.55
C PRO A 121 -1.05 -11.38 20.87
N VAL A 122 -1.35 -11.36 19.57
CA VAL A 122 -1.64 -12.54 18.75
C VAL A 122 -0.75 -12.51 17.51
N GLU A 123 -0.37 -13.68 17.04
CA GLU A 123 0.34 -13.83 15.76
C GLU A 123 -0.60 -13.47 14.61
N GLU A 124 -0.10 -12.68 13.67
CA GLU A 124 -0.75 -12.35 12.41
C GLU A 124 0.22 -12.65 11.27
N PHE A 125 -0.24 -13.37 10.25
CA PHE A 125 0.54 -13.66 9.05
C PHE A 125 0.02 -12.82 7.89
N HIS A 126 0.93 -12.10 7.25
CA HIS A 126 0.67 -11.11 6.24
C HIS A 126 1.41 -11.42 4.95
N LEU A 127 0.80 -10.97 3.87
CA LEU A 127 1.36 -10.89 2.54
C LEU A 127 1.52 -9.41 2.16
N LEU A 128 2.74 -9.01 1.81
CA LEU A 128 2.99 -7.76 1.11
C LEU A 128 3.07 -8.03 -0.39
N ALA A 129 2.06 -7.56 -1.13
CA ALA A 129 2.03 -7.58 -2.59
C ALA A 129 2.89 -6.43 -3.14
N LEU A 130 3.83 -6.74 -4.04
CA LEU A 130 4.77 -5.76 -4.59
C LEU A 130 4.56 -5.50 -6.08
N ASP A 131 4.83 -4.28 -6.54
CA ASP A 131 4.95 -3.94 -7.97
C ASP A 131 6.32 -4.34 -8.54
N THR A 132 6.51 -4.21 -9.86
CA THR A 132 7.78 -4.51 -10.55
C THR A 132 8.96 -3.62 -10.13
N ARG A 133 8.71 -2.56 -9.36
CA ARG A 133 9.72 -1.67 -8.78
C ARG A 133 9.85 -1.87 -7.27
N SER A 134 9.32 -2.96 -6.72
CA SER A 134 9.38 -3.32 -5.30
C SER A 134 8.64 -2.32 -4.40
N ARG A 135 7.57 -1.70 -4.89
CA ARG A 135 6.68 -0.88 -4.06
C ARG A 135 5.53 -1.71 -3.53
N VAL A 136 5.15 -1.48 -2.28
CA VAL A 136 4.02 -2.17 -1.66
C VAL A 136 2.71 -1.71 -2.31
N LEU A 137 2.08 -2.59 -3.07
CA LEU A 137 0.74 -2.40 -3.62
C LEU A 137 -0.29 -2.54 -2.50
N ARG A 138 -0.14 -3.60 -1.71
CA ARG A 138 -1.07 -3.93 -0.63
C ARG A 138 -0.37 -4.77 0.44
N ASP A 139 -0.86 -4.60 1.66
CA ASP A 139 -0.63 -5.49 2.77
C ASP A 139 -1.95 -6.22 3.08
N VAL A 140 -1.89 -7.54 3.09
CA VAL A 140 -3.04 -8.44 3.22
C VAL A 140 -2.80 -9.36 4.41
N LEU A 141 -3.67 -9.28 5.42
CA LEU A 141 -3.75 -10.27 6.48
C LEU A 141 -4.27 -11.60 5.90
N VAL A 142 -3.49 -12.67 6.02
CA VAL A 142 -3.83 -14.02 5.56
C VAL A 142 -4.43 -14.82 6.70
N THR A 143 -3.76 -14.83 7.86
CA THR A 143 -4.23 -15.57 9.05
C THR A 143 -3.98 -14.75 10.32
N ARG A 144 -4.79 -15.03 11.34
CA ARG A 144 -4.68 -14.44 12.68
C ARG A 144 -4.84 -15.55 13.72
N GLY A 145 -3.88 -15.68 14.62
CA GLY A 145 -3.71 -16.81 15.53
C GLY A 145 -2.46 -17.62 15.19
N LEU A 146 -2.29 -18.77 15.86
CA LEU A 146 -1.10 -19.62 15.74
C LEU A 146 -0.76 -19.93 14.28
N LEU A 147 0.53 -19.79 13.94
CA LEU A 147 1.04 -20.17 12.63
C LEU A 147 1.10 -21.69 12.48
N ASP A 148 0.07 -22.29 11.90
CA ASP A 148 0.09 -23.68 11.43
C ASP A 148 0.09 -23.72 9.90
N SER A 149 0.88 -24.61 9.34
CA SER A 149 0.86 -25.02 7.93
C SER A 149 -0.54 -25.32 7.38
N SER A 150 -1.46 -25.81 8.22
CA SER A 150 -2.85 -26.03 7.82
C SER A 150 -3.64 -24.74 7.62
N LEU A 151 -3.27 -23.66 8.32
CA LEU A 151 -3.93 -22.35 8.28
C LEU A 151 -3.34 -21.47 7.17
N VAL A 152 -2.04 -21.53 6.93
CA VAL A 152 -1.35 -20.75 5.89
C VAL A 152 -1.18 -21.56 4.61
N HIS A 153 -2.29 -21.80 3.92
CA HIS A 153 -2.28 -22.59 2.68
C HIS A 153 -1.84 -21.73 1.47
N PRO A 154 -0.95 -22.21 0.57
CA PRO A 154 -0.50 -21.45 -0.61
C PRO A 154 -1.63 -20.89 -1.47
N ARG A 155 -2.73 -21.64 -1.62
CA ARG A 155 -3.94 -21.18 -2.33
C ARG A 155 -4.45 -19.83 -1.82
N GLU A 156 -4.51 -19.61 -0.51
CA GLU A 156 -5.06 -18.36 0.04
C GLU A 156 -4.06 -17.21 -0.14
N VAL A 157 -2.77 -17.47 0.09
CA VAL A 157 -1.68 -16.51 -0.09
C VAL A 157 -1.61 -16.02 -1.54
N PHE A 158 -1.55 -16.94 -2.51
CA PHE A 158 -1.40 -16.59 -3.92
C PHE A 158 -2.71 -16.09 -4.55
N ARG A 159 -3.88 -16.48 -4.03
CA ARG A 159 -5.16 -15.85 -4.43
C ARG A 159 -5.12 -14.35 -4.16
N ALA A 160 -4.66 -13.94 -2.98
CA ALA A 160 -4.51 -12.53 -2.63
C ALA A 160 -3.45 -11.84 -3.51
N ALA A 161 -2.29 -12.46 -3.70
CA ALA A 161 -1.23 -11.90 -4.56
C ALA A 161 -1.70 -11.64 -5.99
N ILE A 162 -2.43 -12.59 -6.58
CA ILE A 162 -2.97 -12.50 -7.95
C ILE A 162 -4.05 -11.41 -8.03
N ALA A 163 -4.95 -11.33 -7.04
CA ALA A 163 -6.00 -10.32 -7.01
C ALA A 163 -5.43 -8.89 -6.97
N GLU A 164 -4.29 -8.71 -6.33
CA GLU A 164 -3.58 -7.43 -6.25
C GLU A 164 -2.63 -7.18 -7.43
N ALA A 165 -2.61 -8.07 -8.44
CA ALA A 165 -1.70 -8.02 -9.59
C ALA A 165 -0.22 -7.85 -9.18
N ALA A 166 0.19 -8.57 -8.14
CA ALA A 166 1.55 -8.53 -7.62
C ALA A 166 2.56 -9.02 -8.67
N ALA A 167 3.73 -8.36 -8.75
CA ALA A 167 4.91 -8.85 -9.46
C ALA A 167 5.79 -9.77 -8.59
N GLY A 168 5.46 -9.88 -7.31
CA GLY A 168 6.09 -10.75 -6.33
C GLY A 168 5.71 -10.33 -4.92
N ILE A 169 6.12 -11.10 -3.93
CA ILE A 169 5.55 -11.02 -2.59
C ILE A 169 6.62 -11.09 -1.50
N ILE A 170 6.32 -10.48 -0.35
CA ILE A 170 7.08 -10.68 0.90
C ILE A 170 6.09 -11.18 1.95
N LEU A 171 6.47 -12.25 2.64
CA LEU A 171 5.72 -12.81 3.76
C LEU A 171 6.17 -12.11 5.04
N VAL A 172 5.25 -11.91 5.97
CA VAL A 172 5.55 -11.27 7.26
C VAL A 172 4.70 -11.90 8.34
N HIS A 173 5.26 -12.19 9.51
CA HIS A 173 4.46 -12.42 10.71
C HIS A 173 5.13 -11.86 11.96
N ASN A 174 4.35 -11.70 13.02
CA ASN A 174 4.89 -11.31 14.32
C ASN A 174 4.97 -12.48 15.29
N HIS A 175 5.95 -12.44 16.19
CA HIS A 175 6.05 -13.29 17.37
C HIS A 175 5.76 -12.46 18.64
N PRO A 176 4.59 -12.63 19.29
CA PRO A 176 4.26 -11.97 20.55
C PRO A 176 5.24 -12.28 21.69
N SER A 177 6.00 -13.39 21.58
CA SER A 177 7.05 -13.77 22.54
C SER A 177 8.22 -12.78 22.58
N GLY A 178 8.36 -11.94 21.55
CA GLY A 178 9.49 -11.01 21.41
C GLY A 178 10.76 -11.66 20.86
N ASP A 179 10.78 -12.97 20.57
CA ASP A 179 11.89 -13.66 19.92
C ASP A 179 11.66 -13.79 18.41
N PRO A 180 12.49 -13.17 17.55
CA PRO A 180 12.33 -13.23 16.10
C PRO A 180 12.92 -14.51 15.48
N THR A 181 13.33 -15.50 16.29
CA THR A 181 13.90 -16.77 15.79
C THR A 181 12.84 -17.60 15.06
N PRO A 182 13.08 -18.04 13.82
CA PRO A 182 12.10 -18.84 13.07
C PRO A 182 11.88 -20.23 13.65
N SER A 183 10.62 -20.57 13.89
CA SER A 183 10.16 -21.89 14.30
C SER A 183 10.31 -22.94 13.17
N PRO A 184 10.27 -24.25 13.48
CA PRO A 184 10.16 -25.29 12.47
C PRO A 184 8.95 -25.10 11.54
N GLU A 185 7.83 -24.66 12.08
CA GLU A 185 6.59 -24.38 11.37
C GLU A 185 6.75 -23.22 10.38
N ASP A 186 7.39 -22.12 10.79
CA ASP A 186 7.71 -20.99 9.91
C ASP A 186 8.53 -21.46 8.71
N ARG A 187 9.55 -22.31 8.95
CA ARG A 187 10.42 -22.87 7.92
C ARG A 187 9.67 -23.79 6.97
N ALA A 188 8.74 -24.59 7.48
CA ALA A 188 7.91 -25.47 6.65
C ALA A 188 6.96 -24.67 5.75
N VAL A 189 6.24 -23.70 6.32
CA VAL A 189 5.33 -22.81 5.59
C VAL A 189 6.08 -22.01 4.53
N THR A 190 7.24 -21.43 4.89
CA THR A 190 8.04 -20.64 3.95
C THR A 190 8.48 -21.47 2.75
N ARG A 191 9.02 -22.67 2.97
CA ARG A 191 9.45 -23.56 1.88
C ARG A 191 8.28 -23.91 0.95
N GLN A 192 7.13 -24.26 1.52
CA GLN A 192 5.93 -24.57 0.74
C GLN A 192 5.47 -23.36 -0.12
N LEU A 193 5.53 -22.14 0.43
CA LEU A 193 5.14 -20.92 -0.27
C LEU A 193 6.16 -20.51 -1.33
N VAL A 194 7.46 -20.66 -1.07
CA VAL A 194 8.53 -20.41 -2.05
C VAL A 194 8.37 -21.35 -3.25
N ALA A 195 8.18 -22.65 -3.01
CA ALA A 195 7.97 -23.62 -4.08
C ALA A 195 6.70 -23.32 -4.91
N ALA A 196 5.59 -22.96 -4.25
CA ALA A 196 4.37 -22.56 -4.93
C ALA A 196 4.55 -21.27 -5.76
N GLY A 197 5.31 -20.29 -5.24
CA GLY A 197 5.61 -19.04 -5.94
C GLY A 197 6.43 -19.26 -7.21
N GLN A 198 7.40 -20.18 -7.17
CA GLN A 198 8.16 -20.59 -8.36
C GLN A 198 7.27 -21.20 -9.44
N LEU A 199 6.29 -22.01 -9.07
CA LEU A 199 5.36 -22.64 -10.03
C LEU A 199 4.41 -21.62 -10.68
N LEU A 200 4.11 -20.52 -9.99
CA LEU A 200 3.17 -19.49 -10.44
C LEU A 200 3.83 -18.28 -11.10
N ASP A 201 5.16 -18.30 -11.26
CA ASP A 201 5.97 -17.14 -11.66
C ASP A 201 5.71 -15.90 -10.77
N LEU A 202 5.41 -16.14 -9.49
CA LEU A 202 5.19 -15.12 -8.45
C LEU A 202 6.23 -15.30 -7.34
N PRO A 203 7.40 -14.65 -7.45
CA PRO A 203 8.50 -14.89 -6.52
C PRO A 203 8.17 -14.43 -5.09
N VAL A 204 8.55 -15.26 -4.11
CA VAL A 204 8.64 -14.89 -2.69
C VAL A 204 10.03 -14.31 -2.45
N TYR A 205 10.13 -13.01 -2.23
CA TYR A 205 11.40 -12.31 -2.07
C TYR A 205 11.99 -12.42 -0.67
N ASP A 206 11.13 -12.47 0.35
CA ASP A 206 11.54 -12.61 1.74
C ASP A 206 10.41 -13.15 2.60
N HIS A 207 10.78 -13.63 3.78
CA HIS A 207 9.89 -13.84 4.90
C HIS A 207 10.48 -13.13 6.12
N VAL A 208 9.75 -12.15 6.69
CA VAL A 208 10.23 -11.31 7.78
C VAL A 208 9.43 -11.56 9.06
N ILE A 209 10.10 -12.03 10.11
CA ILE A 209 9.51 -12.19 11.44
C ILE A 209 9.74 -10.92 12.25
N ILE A 210 8.68 -10.31 12.78
CA ILE A 210 8.73 -9.12 13.64
C ILE A 210 8.56 -9.55 15.11
N ALA A 211 9.44 -9.10 16.00
CA ALA A 211 9.35 -9.41 17.42
C ALA A 211 9.82 -8.22 18.26
N GLY A 212 8.87 -7.38 18.68
CA GLY A 212 9.16 -6.08 19.30
C GLY A 212 9.95 -5.16 18.35
N ASP A 213 11.08 -4.62 18.83
CA ASP A 213 12.02 -3.81 18.01
C ASP A 213 12.96 -4.65 17.13
N ARG A 214 12.89 -5.98 17.20
CA ARG A 214 13.76 -6.89 16.48
C ARG A 214 13.03 -7.55 15.32
N PHE A 215 13.78 -7.99 14.33
CA PHE A 215 13.24 -8.78 13.23
C PHE A 215 14.27 -9.77 12.68
N THR A 216 13.79 -10.83 12.03
CA THR A 216 14.61 -11.77 11.27
C THR A 216 14.12 -11.81 9.83
N SER A 217 15.04 -11.79 8.87
CA SER A 217 14.79 -11.98 7.45
C SER A 217 15.27 -13.36 7.02
N PHE A 218 14.39 -14.17 6.44
CA PHE A 218 14.75 -15.47 5.90
C PHE A 218 15.76 -15.35 4.77
N ALA A 219 15.62 -14.34 3.90
CA ALA A 219 16.55 -14.09 2.80
C ALA A 219 17.97 -13.81 3.32
N THR A 220 18.09 -12.95 4.34
CA THR A 220 19.39 -12.58 4.92
C THR A 220 20.00 -13.73 5.72
N ALA A 221 19.15 -14.54 6.36
CA ALA A 221 19.54 -15.73 7.09
C ALA A 221 19.84 -16.95 6.19
N GLY A 222 19.62 -16.86 4.87
CA GLY A 222 19.83 -17.96 3.93
C GLY A 222 18.79 -19.08 4.02
N LEU A 223 17.59 -18.79 4.53
CA LEU A 223 16.53 -19.76 4.83
C LEU A 223 15.44 -19.86 3.75
N LEU A 224 15.59 -19.14 2.63
CA LEU A 224 14.67 -19.21 1.49
C LEU A 224 15.03 -20.30 0.48
N GLU A 225 16.22 -20.89 0.59
CA GLU A 225 16.67 -21.92 -0.33
C GLU A 225 16.25 -23.31 0.18
N ASP A 226 15.87 -24.19 -0.75
CA ASP A 226 15.60 -25.60 -0.44
C ASP A 226 16.93 -26.30 -0.13
N ASP A 227 17.28 -26.37 1.15
CA ASP A 227 18.31 -27.28 1.65
C ASP A 227 17.77 -28.73 1.65
N ASP A 228 17.60 -29.31 0.47
CA ASP A 228 17.48 -30.75 0.30
C ASP A 228 18.86 -31.33 -0.10
N GLU A 229 19.69 -31.59 0.89
CA GLU A 229 20.68 -32.67 0.80
C GLU A 229 20.06 -33.97 1.36
N VAL A 230 19.85 -34.93 0.45
CA VAL A 230 19.81 -36.39 0.66
C VAL A 230 18.55 -37.02 1.28
N VAL A 231 17.69 -37.59 0.41
CA VAL A 231 17.29 -39.00 0.52
C VAL A 231 17.39 -39.66 -0.86
N ALA A 232 18.11 -40.78 -0.92
CA ALA A 232 18.47 -41.51 -2.12
C ALA A 232 17.28 -41.93 -3.01
N GLY A 233 17.34 -41.58 -4.30
CA GLY A 233 16.43 -42.08 -5.33
C GLY A 233 16.69 -41.39 -6.66
N GLY A 234 17.43 -42.03 -7.56
CA GLY A 234 18.03 -41.43 -8.75
C GLY A 234 17.04 -40.80 -9.73
N GLY A 235 17.16 -39.48 -9.92
CA GLY A 235 16.66 -38.72 -11.05
C GLY A 235 17.57 -37.52 -11.29
N PRO A 236 17.75 -37.04 -12.53
CA PRO A 236 18.69 -35.97 -12.81
C PRO A 236 18.25 -34.68 -12.09
N ALA A 237 19.19 -34.09 -11.35
CA ALA A 237 18.99 -32.83 -10.65
C ALA A 237 18.50 -31.74 -11.63
N ARG A 238 17.35 -31.15 -11.35
CA ARG A 238 16.87 -29.96 -12.07
C ARG A 238 17.81 -28.78 -11.78
N PRO A 239 18.10 -27.91 -12.77
CA PRO A 239 18.93 -26.75 -12.54
C PRO A 239 18.31 -25.85 -11.47
N ARG A 240 19.13 -25.45 -10.48
CA ARG A 240 18.76 -24.51 -9.42
C ARG A 240 18.39 -23.16 -10.02
N ALA A 241 17.18 -22.67 -9.77
CA ALA A 241 16.82 -21.29 -10.07
C ALA A 241 17.46 -20.38 -9.01
N PRO A 242 18.07 -19.24 -9.40
CA PRO A 242 18.60 -18.29 -8.43
C PRO A 242 17.46 -17.69 -7.60
N ALA A 243 17.71 -17.43 -6.32
CA ALA A 243 16.79 -16.68 -5.46
C ALA A 243 16.34 -15.39 -6.16
N ALA A 244 15.03 -15.12 -6.15
CA ALA A 244 14.46 -13.94 -6.79
C ALA A 244 15.03 -12.68 -6.15
N ARG A 245 15.52 -11.76 -6.99
CA ARG A 245 16.13 -10.50 -6.55
C ARG A 245 15.14 -9.36 -6.75
N LEU A 246 15.09 -8.46 -5.78
CA LEU A 246 14.38 -7.18 -5.97
C LEU A 246 15.02 -6.42 -7.15
N ALA A 247 14.24 -5.55 -7.80
CA ALA A 247 14.63 -4.85 -9.02
C ALA A 247 15.95 -4.04 -8.93
N ASP A 248 16.40 -3.73 -7.71
CA ASP A 248 17.64 -2.98 -7.44
C ASP A 248 18.87 -3.88 -7.19
N GLY A 249 18.79 -5.19 -7.45
CA GLY A 249 19.96 -6.09 -7.42
C GLY A 249 20.33 -6.64 -6.04
N TRP A 250 19.40 -6.61 -5.08
CA TRP A 250 19.60 -7.25 -3.79
C TRP A 250 19.85 -8.76 -3.96
N SER A 251 20.94 -9.25 -3.37
CA SER A 251 21.41 -10.63 -3.51
C SER A 251 21.53 -11.27 -2.13
N PRO A 252 20.91 -12.44 -1.87
CA PRO A 252 21.15 -13.17 -0.63
C PRO A 252 22.64 -13.56 -0.55
N GLY A 253 23.30 -13.34 0.60
CA GLY A 253 24.65 -13.86 0.83
C GLY A 253 25.76 -12.86 1.20
N GLN A 254 25.47 -11.59 1.48
CA GLN A 254 26.46 -10.74 2.17
C GLN A 254 26.45 -11.07 3.67
N ARG A 255 27.34 -11.98 4.08
CA ARG A 255 27.63 -12.30 5.48
C ARG A 255 27.93 -11.02 6.26
N LEU A 256 27.06 -10.69 7.21
CA LEU A 256 27.38 -9.81 8.32
C LEU A 256 26.99 -10.51 9.62
N THR A 257 27.99 -10.66 10.47
CA THR A 257 27.92 -11.05 11.89
C THR A 257 26.82 -10.27 12.61
N ALA A 258 25.86 -11.01 13.17
CA ALA A 258 25.02 -10.66 14.32
C ALA A 258 24.77 -9.15 14.54
N CYS A 259 23.70 -8.62 13.95
CA CYS A 259 23.08 -7.39 14.46
C CYS A 259 22.27 -7.73 15.71
N VAL A 260 22.96 -7.98 16.84
CA VAL A 260 22.33 -7.86 18.16
C VAL A 260 22.43 -6.39 18.53
N ASN A 261 21.31 -5.66 18.44
CA ASN A 261 21.20 -4.37 19.09
C ASN A 261 21.13 -4.63 20.60
N ASP A 262 22.24 -4.38 21.28
CA ASP A 262 22.37 -4.46 22.74
C ASP A 262 21.71 -3.21 23.36
N PRO A 263 20.63 -3.32 24.15
CA PRO A 263 19.91 -2.17 24.68
C PRO A 263 20.60 -1.46 25.86
N ASP A 264 21.76 -1.94 26.34
CA ASP A 264 22.32 -1.53 27.64
C ASP A 264 23.52 -0.55 27.60
N SER A 265 23.73 0.20 26.51
CA SER A 265 24.80 1.22 26.46
C SER A 265 24.31 2.66 26.48
N ALA A 266 23.54 3.03 27.52
CA ALA A 266 23.30 4.44 27.84
C ALA A 266 23.06 4.68 29.35
N ALA A 267 24.11 4.54 30.15
CA ALA A 267 24.13 5.15 31.49
C ALA A 267 24.31 6.68 31.36
N PRO A 268 23.48 7.53 32.00
CA PRO A 268 23.72 8.97 32.02
C PRO A 268 24.80 9.32 33.06
N PRO A 269 25.64 10.33 32.81
CA PRO A 269 26.63 10.77 33.79
C PRO A 269 25.95 11.53 34.95
N PRO A 270 26.49 11.47 36.18
CA PRO A 270 25.88 12.10 37.34
C PRO A 270 26.27 13.58 37.47
N GLY A 271 25.29 14.41 37.80
CA GLY A 271 25.47 15.65 38.56
C GLY A 271 25.46 16.96 37.77
N ALA A 272 24.42 17.79 37.94
CA ALA A 272 24.49 19.00 38.78
C ALA A 272 23.32 19.98 38.54
N ARG A 273 22.56 20.18 39.63
CA ARG A 273 21.90 21.42 40.12
C ARG A 273 20.60 21.94 39.46
N ARG A 274 19.56 21.90 40.29
CA ARG A 274 18.36 22.75 40.36
C ARG A 274 18.67 24.26 40.31
N TRP A 275 17.90 25.00 39.52
CA TRP A 275 17.26 26.32 39.77
C TRP A 275 16.02 26.34 38.84
N GLY A 276 14.77 26.62 39.24
CA GLY A 276 14.24 27.85 39.82
C GLY A 276 13.22 28.43 38.81
N ALA A 277 11.96 28.63 39.24
CA ALA A 277 10.81 28.98 38.39
C ALA A 277 10.88 30.38 37.73
N GLY A 278 10.18 30.58 36.60
CA GLY A 278 9.90 31.90 36.01
C GLY A 278 9.09 31.84 34.71
N ARG A 279 8.05 32.68 34.62
CA ARG A 279 7.01 32.72 33.57
C ARG A 279 7.40 33.55 32.31
N ALA A 280 6.65 33.28 31.24
CA ALA A 280 6.19 34.18 30.16
C ALA A 280 7.18 34.67 29.09
N GLY A 281 6.69 34.77 27.85
CA GLY A 281 7.25 35.68 26.82
C GLY A 281 7.42 35.07 25.43
N SER A 282 6.83 35.72 24.44
CA SER A 282 6.66 35.36 23.03
C SER A 282 7.80 35.82 22.09
N VAL A 283 7.74 35.31 20.84
CA VAL A 283 8.18 35.92 19.55
C VAL A 283 9.58 35.56 18.98
N SER A 284 9.53 34.97 17.76
CA SER A 284 10.37 35.20 16.55
C SER A 284 11.77 34.58 16.37
N SER A 285 11.98 34.22 15.09
CA SER A 285 13.20 34.21 14.25
C SER A 285 14.06 32.93 14.17
N SER A 286 14.09 32.36 12.96
CA SER A 286 15.06 31.38 12.43
C SER A 286 16.50 31.94 12.40
N PRO A 287 17.57 31.10 12.37
CA PRO A 287 18.07 30.56 11.09
C PRO A 287 18.73 29.15 11.13
N LEU A 288 18.63 28.48 9.97
CA LEU A 288 19.55 27.52 9.34
C LEU A 288 20.78 27.03 10.12
N LEU A 289 20.85 25.72 10.37
CA LEU A 289 22.11 25.00 10.65
C LEU A 289 22.36 23.91 9.61
N ARG A 290 23.26 24.22 8.68
CA ARG A 290 23.97 23.25 7.84
C ARG A 290 24.83 22.37 8.76
N ARG A 291 24.65 21.05 8.75
CA ARG A 291 25.63 20.11 9.28
C ARG A 291 26.34 19.40 8.13
N THR A 292 27.61 19.72 7.97
CA THR A 292 28.57 19.02 7.12
C THR A 292 28.97 17.70 7.80
N CYS A 293 28.65 16.56 7.19
CA CYS A 293 29.25 15.28 7.56
C CYS A 293 30.58 15.10 6.82
N ARG A 294 31.69 15.03 7.57
CA ARG A 294 33.00 14.60 7.06
C ARG A 294 33.01 13.08 6.96
N LEU A 295 33.26 12.57 5.76
CA LEU A 295 33.59 11.17 5.50
C LEU A 295 34.96 10.83 6.11
N ARG A 296 35.02 9.85 7.03
CA ARG A 296 36.27 9.16 7.39
C ARG A 296 36.40 7.93 6.50
N ARG A 297 37.45 7.88 5.67
CA ARG A 297 37.86 6.67 4.93
C ARG A 297 38.52 5.68 5.91
N PRO A 298 38.29 4.37 5.79
CA PRO A 298 39.03 3.37 6.56
C PRO A 298 40.44 3.19 5.97
N ARG A 299 41.42 3.03 6.87
CA ARG A 299 42.80 2.69 6.56
C ARG A 299 42.87 1.20 6.22
N HIS A 300 43.53 0.86 5.10
CA HIS A 300 43.94 -0.50 4.81
C HIS A 300 45.03 -0.94 5.79
N ALA A 301 44.91 -2.16 6.34
CA ALA A 301 46.00 -2.86 6.98
C ALA A 301 46.63 -3.82 5.96
N VAL A 302 47.96 -3.85 5.97
CA VAL A 302 48.87 -4.75 5.25
C VAL A 302 48.82 -6.14 5.88
#